data_AF-A0A1H8A9B5-F1
#
_entry.id   AF-A0A1H8A9B5-F1
#
_cell.length_a   1.000
_cell.length_b   1.000
_cell.length_c   1.000
_cell.angle_alpha   90.00
_cell.angle_beta   90.00
_cell.angle_gamma   90.00
#
_symmetry.space_group_name_H-M   'P 1'
#
loop_
_entity.id
_entity.type
_entity.pdbx_description
1 polymer ?
#
loop_
_entity_poly.entity_id
_entity_poly.type
_entity_poly.pdbx_seq_one_letter_code
_entity_poly.pdbx_strand_id
1 'polypeptide(L)'
;MFFLLFAWSGVGFPQVPSLKEGVADKKRGFSMPGYYIWCPSVIKADGLYHLFASRWPAAYGMNGWLEHSEIIRATSRSLEGPYSFAEVVLVKRPSYWDDKRVHNPKIMRVGNKYVLFYISSANQTGYAVADQISGPWKRSDKPVIPFSNPAPLLLGRDSVYVFGRKEVAGKRFSQAYVSASFNGPYHQLDSSRTNLLPGQNELEDPCIWRKNGKFVVICSDFKGSATGIVKAGVQYVSNDGIDYRLVSEGPVYTKSLHYSDLTAEVFKRRERPFVYTSDQGDPIALFTACLPKDGPALILVTPLHIFQTF
;
A
#
# COMPACT_ATOMS: atom_id res chain seq x y z
N MET A 1 27.17 35.87 -23.24
CA MET A 1 26.92 35.68 -21.80
C MET A 1 27.12 34.20 -21.50
N PHE A 2 28.31 33.83 -21.02
CA PHE A 2 28.68 32.45 -20.70
C PHE A 2 28.02 32.05 -19.37
N PHE A 3 27.18 31.01 -19.37
CA PHE A 3 26.77 30.35 -18.13
C PHE A 3 27.80 29.28 -17.80
N LEU A 4 28.56 29.49 -16.73
CA LEU A 4 29.40 28.46 -16.12
C LEU A 4 28.50 27.32 -15.62
N LEU A 5 28.68 26.14 -16.21
CA LEU A 5 28.29 24.87 -15.59
C LEU A 5 29.27 24.61 -14.45
N PHE A 6 28.82 24.79 -13.21
CA PHE A 6 29.51 24.20 -12.07
C PHE A 6 29.34 22.68 -12.16
N ALA A 7 30.41 21.99 -12.56
CA ALA A 7 30.57 20.57 -12.33
C ALA A 7 30.67 20.35 -10.82
N TRP A 8 29.59 19.87 -10.21
CA TRP A 8 29.61 19.44 -8.82
C TRP A 8 30.15 18.01 -8.77
N SER A 9 31.46 17.88 -8.57
CA SER A 9 32.12 16.61 -8.28
C SER A 9 31.89 16.23 -6.81
N GLY A 10 31.21 15.11 -6.59
CA GLY A 10 31.44 14.28 -5.40
C GLY A 10 30.75 14.71 -4.10
N VAL A 11 29.42 14.56 -4.03
CA VAL A 11 28.77 14.02 -2.82
C VAL A 11 27.78 12.98 -3.31
N GLY A 12 28.01 11.71 -2.95
CA GLY A 12 27.04 10.65 -3.23
C GLY A 12 25.67 11.08 -2.69
N PHE A 13 24.64 11.10 -3.55
CA PHE A 13 23.28 11.43 -3.13
C PHE A 13 22.94 10.63 -1.87
N PRO A 14 22.35 11.25 -0.83
CA PRO A 14 22.00 10.53 0.39
C PRO A 14 21.10 9.34 0.01
N GLN A 15 21.59 8.14 0.31
CA GLN A 15 20.87 6.91 0.02
C GLN A 15 19.60 6.89 0.86
N VAL A 16 18.52 6.34 0.31
CA VAL A 16 17.34 5.97 1.11
C VAL A 16 17.73 4.67 1.82
N PRO A 17 17.88 4.66 3.14
CA PRO A 17 18.31 3.48 3.87
C PRO A 17 17.24 2.38 3.84
N SER A 18 17.68 1.13 4.03
CA SER A 18 16.79 -0.01 4.21
C SER A 18 15.95 0.18 5.47
N LEU A 19 14.64 -0.04 5.35
CA LEU A 19 13.73 -0.08 6.47
C LEU A 19 13.96 -1.33 7.32
N LYS A 20 13.76 -1.18 8.64
CA LYS A 20 13.52 -2.31 9.54
C LYS A 20 12.31 -2.03 10.41
N GLU A 21 11.49 -3.06 10.60
CA GLU A 21 10.39 -3.00 11.54
C GLU A 21 10.88 -3.07 12.99
N GLY A 22 10.22 -2.31 13.86
CA GLY A 22 10.32 -2.46 15.30
C GLY A 22 9.41 -3.58 15.81
N VAL A 23 9.09 -3.52 17.11
CA VAL A 23 8.20 -4.49 17.76
C VAL A 23 6.75 -4.00 17.76
N ALA A 24 5.79 -4.91 17.63
CA ALA A 24 4.38 -4.60 17.71
C ALA A 24 3.87 -4.61 19.16
N ASP A 25 2.80 -3.89 19.45
CA ASP A 25 2.01 -4.04 20.67
C ASP A 25 0.68 -4.76 20.32
N LYS A 26 0.38 -5.85 21.01
CA LYS A 26 -0.83 -6.67 20.78
C LYS A 26 -2.13 -5.90 21.01
N LYS A 27 -2.09 -4.76 21.72
CA LYS A 27 -3.24 -3.88 21.97
C LYS A 27 -3.46 -2.84 20.85
N ARG A 28 -2.58 -2.81 19.84
CA ARG A 28 -2.60 -1.87 18.71
C ARG A 28 -3.15 -2.54 17.46
N GLY A 29 -3.32 -1.76 16.40
CA GLY A 29 -3.88 -2.21 15.13
C GLY A 29 -5.40 -2.30 15.13
N PHE A 30 -5.96 -3.23 14.34
CA PHE A 30 -7.40 -3.36 14.13
C PHE A 30 -7.82 -4.80 13.88
N SER A 31 -8.86 -5.24 14.59
CA SER A 31 -9.55 -6.51 14.37
C SER A 31 -11.05 -6.33 14.58
N MET A 32 -11.85 -7.24 14.02
CA MET A 32 -13.29 -7.28 14.26
C MET A 32 -13.73 -8.75 14.47
N PRO A 33 -14.38 -9.08 15.61
CA PRO A 33 -14.92 -10.41 15.82
C PRO A 33 -15.84 -10.84 14.67
N GLY A 34 -15.66 -12.06 14.17
CA GLY A 34 -16.47 -12.59 13.07
C GLY A 34 -16.06 -12.12 11.67
N TYR A 35 -14.99 -11.33 11.52
CA TYR A 35 -14.52 -10.84 10.22
C TYR A 35 -13.02 -11.02 10.03
N TYR A 36 -12.62 -11.30 8.80
CA TYR A 36 -11.24 -11.08 8.35
C TYR A 36 -11.08 -9.60 8.01
N ILE A 37 -10.00 -8.99 8.47
CA ILE A 37 -9.61 -7.62 8.15
C ILE A 37 -8.30 -7.66 7.36
N TRP A 38 -8.24 -6.95 6.23
CA TRP A 38 -7.14 -7.03 5.26
C TRP A 38 -6.89 -5.68 4.57
N CYS A 39 -5.80 -5.59 3.80
CA CYS A 39 -5.50 -4.43 2.94
C CYS A 39 -5.57 -3.06 3.66
N PRO A 40 -4.72 -2.79 4.67
CA PRO A 40 -4.70 -1.50 5.34
C PRO A 40 -4.37 -0.34 4.38
N SER A 41 -4.99 0.81 4.63
CA SER A 41 -4.57 2.11 4.12
C SER A 41 -5.02 3.20 5.09
N VAL A 42 -4.08 4.02 5.59
CA VAL A 42 -4.35 4.97 6.68
C VAL A 42 -4.09 6.40 6.22
N ILE A 43 -4.97 7.33 6.61
CA ILE A 43 -4.79 8.78 6.42
C ILE A 43 -5.17 9.53 7.71
N LYS A 44 -4.51 10.65 7.99
CA LYS A 44 -4.91 11.56 9.07
C LYS A 44 -5.84 12.64 8.53
N ALA A 45 -6.99 12.82 9.17
CA ALA A 45 -8.01 13.81 8.85
C ALA A 45 -8.78 14.19 10.11
N ASP A 46 -9.19 15.45 10.24
CA ASP A 46 -10.06 15.94 11.33
C ASP A 46 -9.57 15.55 12.74
N GLY A 47 -8.25 15.54 12.93
CA GLY A 47 -7.60 15.18 14.20
C GLY A 47 -7.57 13.68 14.53
N LEU A 48 -8.03 12.82 13.62
CA LEU A 48 -8.06 11.37 13.77
C LEU A 48 -7.22 10.66 12.69
N TYR A 49 -6.84 9.43 12.97
CA TYR A 49 -6.33 8.49 11.99
C TYR A 49 -7.49 7.64 11.49
N HIS A 50 -7.68 7.60 10.17
CA HIS A 50 -8.71 6.86 9.48
C HIS A 50 -8.06 5.68 8.74
N LEU A 51 -8.34 4.47 9.20
CA LEU A 51 -7.93 3.23 8.55
C LEU A 51 -9.04 2.74 7.63
N PHE A 52 -8.73 2.65 6.35
CA PHE A 52 -9.54 1.94 5.37
C PHE A 52 -8.98 0.53 5.22
N ALA A 53 -9.88 -0.45 5.17
CA ALA A 53 -9.51 -1.85 5.04
C ALA A 53 -10.56 -2.62 4.24
N SER A 54 -10.15 -3.73 3.65
CA SER A 54 -11.08 -4.75 3.20
C SER A 54 -11.54 -5.59 4.38
N ARG A 55 -12.82 -5.96 4.42
CA ARG A 55 -13.30 -6.99 5.35
C ARG A 55 -14.22 -7.99 4.67
N TRP A 56 -14.33 -9.19 5.22
CA TRP A 56 -15.36 -10.16 4.85
C TRP A 56 -15.70 -11.08 6.04
N PRO A 57 -16.90 -11.66 6.11
CA PRO A 57 -17.28 -12.54 7.21
C PRO A 57 -16.38 -13.77 7.31
N ALA A 58 -16.00 -14.12 8.54
CA ALA A 58 -15.08 -15.22 8.82
C ALA A 58 -15.63 -16.61 8.44
N ALA A 59 -16.96 -16.75 8.36
CA ALA A 59 -17.63 -17.97 7.91
C ALA A 59 -17.18 -18.41 6.49
N TYR A 60 -16.68 -17.49 5.67
CA TYR A 60 -16.20 -17.78 4.31
C TYR A 60 -14.69 -18.04 4.21
N GLY A 61 -13.98 -18.01 5.35
CA GLY A 61 -12.54 -18.23 5.42
C GLY A 61 -11.71 -17.27 4.55
N MET A 62 -10.46 -17.64 4.26
CA MET A 62 -9.54 -16.77 3.51
C MET A 62 -9.95 -16.52 2.06
N ASN A 63 -10.84 -17.32 1.47
CA ASN A 63 -11.33 -17.09 0.09
C ASN A 63 -12.58 -16.20 0.05
N GLY A 64 -13.18 -15.85 1.19
CA GLY A 64 -14.37 -15.01 1.26
C GLY A 64 -14.22 -13.63 0.62
N TRP A 65 -12.98 -13.11 0.53
CA TRP A 65 -12.71 -11.84 -0.16
C TRP A 65 -13.13 -11.83 -1.63
N LEU A 66 -13.24 -12.99 -2.29
CA LEU A 66 -13.61 -13.09 -3.71
C LEU A 66 -15.02 -12.56 -3.99
N GLU A 67 -15.96 -12.72 -3.04
CA GLU A 67 -17.39 -12.47 -3.27
C GLU A 67 -18.09 -11.68 -2.15
N HIS A 68 -17.48 -11.64 -0.96
CA HIS A 68 -18.04 -11.05 0.26
C HIS A 68 -17.21 -9.89 0.81
N SER A 69 -16.23 -9.40 0.04
CA SER A 69 -15.41 -8.27 0.46
C SER A 69 -16.19 -6.95 0.42
N GLU A 70 -16.12 -6.24 1.53
CA GLU A 70 -16.54 -4.86 1.71
C GLU A 70 -15.31 -3.99 1.99
N ILE A 71 -15.44 -2.68 1.77
CA ILE A 71 -14.45 -1.71 2.25
C ILE A 71 -15.05 -0.97 3.43
N ILE A 72 -14.31 -0.94 4.54
CA ILE A 72 -14.70 -0.25 5.78
C ILE A 72 -13.76 0.89 6.10
N ARG A 73 -14.24 1.75 7.00
CA ARG A 73 -13.43 2.74 7.70
C ARG A 73 -13.48 2.46 9.20
N ALA A 74 -12.33 2.56 9.85
CA ALA A 74 -12.14 2.56 11.28
C ALA A 74 -11.34 3.79 11.69
N THR A 75 -11.45 4.24 12.94
CA THR A 75 -10.80 5.46 13.43
C THR A 75 -10.05 5.27 14.73
N SER A 76 -9.00 6.05 14.95
CA SER A 76 -8.25 6.13 16.20
C SER A 76 -7.70 7.53 16.43
N ARG A 77 -7.48 7.91 17.70
CA ARG A 77 -6.72 9.12 18.06
C ARG A 77 -5.20 8.91 18.00
N SER A 78 -4.74 7.65 18.02
CA SER A 78 -3.34 7.25 17.87
C SER A 78 -3.12 6.57 16.53
N LEU A 79 -1.99 6.86 15.86
CA LEU A 79 -1.62 6.21 14.59
C LEU A 79 -1.60 4.68 14.73
N GLU A 80 -1.10 4.17 15.85
CA GLU A 80 -1.01 2.74 16.07
C GLU A 80 -2.35 2.11 16.50
N GLY A 81 -3.41 2.89 16.71
CA GLY A 81 -4.66 2.37 17.25
C GLY A 81 -4.66 2.29 18.79
N PRO A 82 -5.51 1.44 19.39
CA PRO A 82 -6.47 0.55 18.72
C PRO A 82 -7.47 1.35 17.88
N TYR A 83 -7.81 0.82 16.71
CA TYR A 83 -8.83 1.41 15.86
C TYR A 83 -10.22 0.88 16.25
N SER A 84 -11.24 1.73 16.10
CA SER A 84 -12.64 1.36 16.29
C SER A 84 -13.37 1.45 14.96
N PHE A 85 -14.19 0.44 14.64
CA PHE A 85 -15.03 0.43 13.44
C PHE A 85 -15.91 1.69 13.40
N ALA A 86 -15.97 2.35 12.24
CA ALA A 86 -16.78 3.54 12.03
C ALA A 86 -17.93 3.28 11.05
N GLU A 87 -17.64 2.72 9.86
CA GLU A 87 -18.65 2.52 8.83
C GLU A 87 -18.24 1.50 7.76
N VAL A 88 -19.25 1.00 7.03
CA VAL A 88 -19.06 0.32 5.73
C VAL A 88 -19.08 1.38 4.64
N VAL A 89 -17.95 1.57 3.98
CA VAL A 89 -17.74 2.63 2.98
C VAL A 89 -18.22 2.19 1.61
N LEU A 90 -17.83 0.99 1.17
CA LEU A 90 -18.23 0.44 -0.12
C LEU A 90 -18.66 -1.02 0.02
N VAL A 91 -19.76 -1.34 -0.64
CA VAL A 91 -20.21 -2.71 -0.96
C VAL A 91 -20.22 -2.89 -2.48
N LYS A 92 -20.34 -4.12 -2.97
CA LYS A 92 -20.47 -4.37 -4.41
C LYS A 92 -21.74 -3.72 -5.00
N ARG A 93 -21.69 -3.28 -6.26
CA ARG A 93 -22.85 -2.64 -6.94
C ARG A 93 -23.33 -3.50 -8.11
N PRO A 94 -24.47 -4.20 -8.00
CA PRO A 94 -25.03 -4.97 -9.11
C PRO A 94 -25.11 -4.15 -10.41
N SER A 95 -24.72 -4.77 -11.52
CA SER A 95 -24.71 -4.15 -12.87
C SER A 95 -23.67 -3.04 -13.12
N TYR A 96 -22.73 -2.81 -12.20
CA TYR A 96 -21.57 -1.93 -12.41
C TYR A 96 -20.28 -2.75 -12.57
N TRP A 97 -19.17 -2.10 -12.90
CA TRP A 97 -17.85 -2.76 -13.04
C TRP A 97 -17.30 -3.39 -11.74
N ASP A 98 -17.90 -3.05 -10.60
CA ASP A 98 -17.59 -3.53 -9.26
C ASP A 98 -18.75 -4.34 -8.64
N ASP A 99 -19.41 -5.13 -9.48
CA ASP A 99 -20.60 -5.96 -9.18
C ASP A 99 -20.37 -7.13 -8.23
N LYS A 100 -19.19 -7.75 -8.28
CA LYS A 100 -18.90 -8.95 -7.49
C LYS A 100 -18.12 -8.64 -6.22
N ARG A 101 -17.24 -7.64 -6.27
CA ARG A 101 -16.25 -7.39 -5.22
C ARG A 101 -15.77 -5.95 -5.22
N VAL A 102 -15.58 -5.41 -4.02
CA VAL A 102 -14.77 -4.23 -3.76
C VAL A 102 -13.67 -4.61 -2.79
N HIS A 103 -12.41 -4.31 -3.13
CA HIS A 103 -11.28 -4.81 -2.34
C HIS A 103 -10.05 -3.91 -2.46
N ASN A 104 -9.09 -4.12 -1.57
CA ASN A 104 -7.78 -3.45 -1.54
C ASN A 104 -7.86 -1.91 -1.65
N PRO A 105 -8.51 -1.25 -0.67
CA PRO A 105 -8.63 0.20 -0.66
C PRO A 105 -7.26 0.88 -0.51
N LYS A 106 -7.08 2.00 -1.21
CA LYS A 106 -5.96 2.93 -1.02
C LYS A 106 -6.50 4.36 -0.94
N ILE A 107 -6.45 4.93 0.25
CA ILE A 107 -6.91 6.30 0.51
C ILE A 107 -5.78 7.29 0.25
N MET A 108 -6.11 8.39 -0.41
CA MET A 108 -5.24 9.56 -0.54
C MET A 108 -6.06 10.85 -0.54
N ARG A 109 -5.40 11.98 -0.30
CA ARG A 109 -6.00 13.30 -0.46
C ARG A 109 -5.49 13.94 -1.75
N VAL A 110 -6.39 14.45 -2.58
CA VAL A 110 -6.08 15.18 -3.82
C VAL A 110 -6.82 16.52 -3.76
N GLY A 111 -6.06 17.61 -3.63
CA GLY A 111 -6.63 18.92 -3.31
C GLY A 111 -7.49 18.90 -2.04
N ASN A 112 -8.76 19.27 -2.19
CA ASN A 112 -9.75 19.26 -1.10
C ASN A 112 -10.58 17.97 -1.02
N LYS A 113 -10.28 16.96 -1.83
CA LYS A 113 -11.04 15.71 -1.91
C LYS A 113 -10.28 14.53 -1.32
N TYR A 114 -11.03 13.57 -0.81
CA TYR A 114 -10.55 12.26 -0.44
C TYR A 114 -10.83 11.29 -1.59
N VAL A 115 -9.81 10.59 -2.06
CA VAL A 115 -9.89 9.63 -3.16
C VAL A 115 -9.48 8.26 -2.67
N LEU A 116 -10.39 7.30 -2.83
CA LEU A 116 -10.24 5.91 -2.42
C LEU A 116 -10.14 5.02 -3.66
N PHE A 117 -8.93 4.62 -4.04
CA PHE A 117 -8.74 3.63 -5.09
C PHE A 117 -9.08 2.22 -4.57
N TYR A 118 -9.69 1.39 -5.42
CA TYR A 118 -10.01 0.00 -5.07
C TYR A 118 -10.10 -0.86 -6.32
N ILE A 119 -10.05 -2.19 -6.12
CA ILE A 119 -10.12 -3.18 -7.19
C ILE A 119 -11.47 -3.90 -7.22
N SER A 120 -11.90 -4.27 -8.43
CA SER A 120 -13.00 -5.22 -8.65
C SER A 120 -12.51 -6.64 -8.90
N SER A 121 -13.44 -7.57 -9.11
CA SER A 121 -13.20 -8.98 -9.46
C SER A 121 -12.40 -9.15 -10.76
N ALA A 122 -12.47 -8.20 -11.68
CA ALA A 122 -11.67 -8.15 -12.91
C ALA A 122 -10.19 -7.79 -12.67
N ASN A 123 -9.77 -7.57 -11.42
CA ASN A 123 -8.41 -7.14 -11.05
C ASN A 123 -7.97 -5.87 -11.79
N GLN A 124 -8.93 -4.96 -12.01
CA GLN A 124 -8.74 -3.60 -12.49
C GLN A 124 -9.06 -2.62 -11.36
N THR A 125 -8.52 -1.41 -11.46
CA THR A 125 -8.64 -0.39 -10.42
C THR A 125 -9.57 0.74 -10.87
N GLY A 126 -10.49 1.13 -10.00
CA GLY A 126 -11.29 2.35 -10.09
C GLY A 126 -11.13 3.18 -8.82
N TYR A 127 -12.00 4.17 -8.63
CA TYR A 127 -11.94 5.05 -7.46
C TYR A 127 -13.34 5.40 -6.92
N ALA A 128 -13.38 5.80 -5.66
CA ALA A 128 -14.45 6.55 -5.07
C ALA A 128 -13.91 7.89 -4.55
N VAL A 129 -14.71 8.95 -4.57
CA VAL A 129 -14.30 10.29 -4.17
C VAL A 129 -15.34 10.93 -3.25
N ALA A 130 -14.89 11.66 -2.24
CA ALA A 130 -15.72 12.40 -1.30
C ALA A 130 -15.07 13.73 -0.92
N ASP A 131 -15.89 14.72 -0.56
CA ASP A 131 -15.39 16.00 -0.01
C ASP A 131 -15.06 15.89 1.48
N GLN A 132 -15.65 14.92 2.20
CA GLN A 132 -15.39 14.63 3.61
C GLN A 132 -14.86 13.20 3.75
N ILE A 133 -14.03 12.94 4.75
CA ILE A 133 -13.41 11.62 4.97
C ILE A 133 -14.44 10.53 5.32
N SER A 134 -15.62 10.94 5.80
CA SER A 134 -16.79 10.09 6.08
C SER A 134 -17.75 9.94 4.90
N GLY A 135 -17.41 10.44 3.71
CA GLY A 135 -18.34 10.46 2.57
C GLY A 135 -19.34 11.62 2.61
N PRO A 136 -20.43 11.56 1.82
CA PRO A 136 -20.80 10.45 0.94
C PRO A 136 -19.79 10.26 -0.21
N TRP A 137 -19.64 9.00 -0.66
CA TRP A 137 -18.67 8.61 -1.68
C TRP A 137 -19.31 8.47 -3.05
N LYS A 138 -18.85 9.25 -4.04
CA LYS A 138 -19.18 9.07 -5.45
C LYS A 138 -18.16 8.15 -6.11
N ARG A 139 -18.63 7.09 -6.76
CA ARG A 139 -17.78 6.04 -7.35
C ARG A 139 -17.63 6.24 -8.85
N SER A 140 -16.50 5.82 -9.41
CA SER A 140 -16.32 5.78 -10.86
C SER A 140 -17.27 4.74 -11.48
N ASP A 141 -17.79 5.04 -12.69
CA ASP A 141 -18.70 4.14 -13.40
C ASP A 141 -17.96 3.08 -14.23
N LYS A 142 -16.64 3.23 -14.38
CA LYS A 142 -15.73 2.28 -15.03
C LYS A 142 -14.39 2.21 -14.29
N PRO A 143 -13.61 1.13 -14.45
CA PRO A 143 -12.21 1.13 -14.02
C PRO A 143 -11.41 2.19 -14.80
N VAL A 144 -10.37 2.74 -14.17
CA VAL A 144 -9.50 3.75 -14.77
C VAL A 144 -8.07 3.26 -15.00
N ILE A 145 -7.66 2.17 -14.35
CA ILE A 145 -6.30 1.60 -14.47
C ILE A 145 -6.40 0.08 -14.70
N PRO A 146 -5.69 -0.49 -15.70
CA PRO A 146 -5.88 -1.87 -16.13
C PRO A 146 -5.06 -2.89 -15.31
N PHE A 147 -4.87 -2.67 -14.01
CA PHE A 147 -4.16 -3.59 -13.12
C PHE A 147 -4.75 -3.60 -11.70
N SER A 148 -4.23 -4.54 -10.89
CA SER A 148 -4.59 -4.71 -9.48
C SER A 148 -3.51 -4.22 -8.54
N ASN A 149 -3.83 -4.19 -7.25
CA ASN A 149 -2.94 -3.72 -6.19
C ASN A 149 -2.32 -2.35 -6.48
N PRO A 150 -3.17 -1.31 -6.64
CA PRO A 150 -2.68 0.03 -6.87
C PRO A 150 -1.89 0.51 -5.64
N ALA A 151 -0.83 1.26 -5.91
CA ALA A 151 -0.08 2.05 -4.96
C ALA A 151 -0.05 3.48 -5.54
N PRO A 152 -1.09 4.29 -5.26
CA PRO A 152 -1.19 5.64 -5.77
C PRO A 152 -0.27 6.58 -5.00
N LEU A 153 0.27 7.57 -5.72
CA LEU A 153 1.17 8.59 -5.24
C LEU A 153 0.85 9.92 -5.91
N LEU A 154 0.74 10.99 -5.13
CA LEU A 154 0.57 12.32 -5.67
C LEU A 154 1.93 12.88 -6.15
N LEU A 155 2.02 13.35 -7.40
CA LEU A 155 3.23 13.96 -7.97
C LEU A 155 3.25 15.50 -7.86
N GLY A 156 2.09 16.11 -7.67
CA GLY A 156 1.90 17.57 -7.68
C GLY A 156 0.62 17.95 -6.94
N ARG A 157 -0.10 18.96 -7.42
CA ARG A 157 -1.39 19.31 -6.82
C ARG A 157 -2.47 18.26 -7.09
N ASP A 158 -2.57 17.82 -8.33
CA ASP A 158 -3.65 16.96 -8.82
C ASP A 158 -3.16 15.72 -9.58
N SER A 159 -1.93 15.75 -10.11
CA SER A 159 -1.36 14.66 -10.90
C SER A 159 -1.03 13.44 -10.04
N VAL A 160 -1.44 12.26 -10.51
CA VAL A 160 -1.31 11.00 -9.78
C VAL A 160 -0.42 10.04 -10.58
N TYR A 161 0.56 9.46 -9.91
CA TYR A 161 1.33 8.30 -10.33
C TYR A 161 0.79 7.08 -9.60
N VAL A 162 0.52 5.98 -10.30
CA VAL A 162 0.07 4.73 -9.68
C VAL A 162 0.99 3.61 -10.12
N PHE A 163 1.79 3.11 -9.17
CA PHE A 163 2.54 1.87 -9.31
C PHE A 163 1.62 0.70 -8.97
N GLY A 164 1.73 -0.43 -9.66
CA GLY A 164 0.86 -1.55 -9.34
C GLY A 164 1.30 -2.87 -9.94
N ARG A 165 0.53 -3.91 -9.60
CA ARG A 165 0.81 -5.30 -9.99
C ARG A 165 0.00 -5.68 -11.22
N LYS A 166 0.69 -5.87 -12.34
CA LYS A 166 0.15 -6.46 -13.57
C LYS A 166 0.59 -7.93 -13.67
N GLU A 167 -0.35 -8.81 -13.99
CA GLU A 167 -0.01 -10.18 -14.35
C GLU A 167 0.30 -10.26 -15.85
N VAL A 168 1.47 -10.80 -16.20
CA VAL A 168 1.91 -11.00 -17.58
C VAL A 168 2.53 -12.39 -17.69
N ALA A 169 1.92 -13.27 -18.48
CA ALA A 169 2.38 -14.65 -18.69
C ALA A 169 2.66 -15.42 -17.37
N GLY A 170 1.76 -15.30 -16.39
CA GLY A 170 1.87 -15.95 -15.09
C GLY A 170 2.83 -15.29 -14.10
N LYS A 171 3.57 -14.24 -14.51
CA LYS A 171 4.45 -13.45 -13.65
C LYS A 171 3.77 -12.19 -13.14
N ARG A 172 4.16 -11.72 -11.95
CA ARG A 172 3.60 -10.53 -11.29
C ARG A 172 4.56 -9.36 -11.37
N PHE A 173 4.45 -8.60 -12.45
CA PHE A 173 5.34 -7.49 -12.71
C PHE A 173 4.76 -6.15 -12.28
N SER A 174 5.67 -5.21 -12.05
CA SER A 174 5.35 -3.82 -11.81
C SER A 174 5.08 -3.08 -13.10
N GLN A 175 4.02 -2.28 -13.10
CA GLN A 175 3.79 -1.23 -14.10
C GLN A 175 3.42 0.05 -13.36
N ALA A 176 3.62 1.18 -14.03
CA ALA A 176 3.20 2.48 -13.53
C ALA A 176 2.36 3.22 -14.56
N TYR A 177 1.32 3.88 -14.09
CA TYR A 177 0.44 4.71 -14.91
C TYR A 177 0.37 6.11 -14.29
N VAL A 178 0.32 7.14 -15.14
CA VAL A 178 0.25 8.54 -14.72
C VAL A 178 -0.99 9.21 -15.28
N SER A 179 -1.52 10.18 -14.54
CA SER A 179 -2.59 11.06 -15.00
C SER A 179 -2.40 12.46 -14.42
N ALA A 180 -2.89 13.47 -15.13
CA ALA A 180 -2.98 14.85 -14.63
C ALA A 180 -4.04 15.02 -13.53
N SER A 181 -4.94 14.04 -13.36
CA SER A 181 -5.96 14.05 -12.31
C SER A 181 -6.30 12.64 -11.83
N PHE A 182 -6.83 12.51 -10.62
CA PHE A 182 -7.19 11.20 -10.05
C PHE A 182 -8.27 10.46 -10.85
N ASN A 183 -9.09 11.18 -11.62
CA ASN A 183 -10.18 10.61 -12.41
C ASN A 183 -9.75 10.15 -13.81
N GLY A 184 -8.46 10.27 -14.15
CA GLY A 184 -7.92 9.88 -15.44
C GLY A 184 -8.08 10.96 -16.53
N PRO A 185 -7.79 10.63 -17.80
CA PRO A 185 -7.32 9.33 -18.26
C PRO A 185 -5.92 9.01 -17.73
N TYR A 186 -5.65 7.72 -17.51
CA TYR A 186 -4.33 7.22 -17.11
C TYR A 186 -3.58 6.65 -18.32
N HIS A 187 -2.29 6.97 -18.42
CA HIS A 187 -1.40 6.44 -19.45
C HIS A 187 -0.26 5.65 -18.81
N GLN A 188 0.12 4.53 -19.41
CA GLN A 188 1.28 3.77 -18.97
C GLN A 188 2.53 4.65 -19.09
N LEU A 189 3.28 4.78 -18.01
CA LEU A 189 4.45 5.67 -17.94
C LEU A 189 5.57 5.21 -18.89
N ASP A 190 5.76 3.90 -19.00
CA ASP A 190 6.71 3.29 -19.93
C ASP A 190 6.10 2.02 -20.51
N SER A 191 5.68 2.10 -21.77
CA SER A 191 5.11 0.96 -22.51
C SER A 191 6.17 0.07 -23.16
N SER A 192 7.45 0.47 -23.14
CA SER A 192 8.54 -0.32 -23.71
C SER A 192 8.99 -1.45 -22.78
N ARG A 193 8.70 -1.35 -21.49
CA ARG A 193 9.07 -2.33 -20.46
C ARG A 193 7.88 -3.02 -19.83
N THR A 194 8.03 -4.32 -19.60
CA THR A 194 7.02 -5.15 -18.94
C THR A 194 7.11 -5.11 -17.41
N ASN A 195 8.28 -4.79 -16.87
CA ASN A 195 8.55 -4.72 -15.43
C ASN A 195 9.45 -3.52 -15.11
N LEU A 196 9.07 -2.71 -14.12
CA LEU A 196 9.86 -1.58 -13.62
C LEU A 196 10.86 -1.98 -12.51
N LEU A 197 10.68 -3.17 -11.91
CA LEU A 197 11.61 -3.73 -10.93
C LEU A 197 12.82 -4.39 -11.63
N PRO A 198 14.00 -4.40 -10.98
CA PRO A 198 15.21 -4.93 -11.60
C PRO A 198 15.13 -6.44 -11.84
N GLY A 199 15.70 -6.90 -12.95
CA GLY A 199 15.78 -8.30 -13.32
C GLY A 199 14.41 -8.92 -13.60
N GLN A 200 14.12 -10.05 -12.94
CA GLN A 200 12.85 -10.78 -13.04
C GLN A 200 12.05 -10.75 -11.73
N ASN A 201 12.37 -9.79 -10.85
CA ASN A 201 11.72 -9.69 -9.55
C ASN A 201 10.21 -9.51 -9.73
N GLU A 202 9.47 -10.38 -9.06
CA GLU A 202 8.02 -10.36 -8.99
C GLU A 202 7.56 -9.71 -7.68
N LEU A 203 6.41 -9.05 -7.71
CA LEU A 203 5.86 -8.39 -6.53
C LEU A 203 4.43 -8.80 -6.22
N GLU A 204 4.07 -8.62 -4.96
CA GLU A 204 2.68 -8.53 -4.51
C GLU A 204 2.51 -7.31 -3.59
N ASP A 205 1.32 -6.71 -3.60
CA ASP A 205 0.91 -5.71 -2.61
C ASP A 205 1.84 -4.51 -2.39
N PRO A 206 2.12 -3.69 -3.42
CA PRO A 206 2.98 -2.54 -3.25
C PRO A 206 2.32 -1.45 -2.40
N CYS A 207 3.16 -0.72 -1.68
CA CYS A 207 2.90 0.57 -1.06
C CYS A 207 4.02 1.52 -1.47
N ILE A 208 3.68 2.77 -1.76
CA ILE A 208 4.61 3.75 -2.31
C ILE A 208 4.52 5.08 -1.55
N TRP A 209 5.65 5.77 -1.43
CA TRP A 209 5.73 7.13 -0.92
C TRP A 209 6.89 7.89 -1.58
N ARG A 210 7.05 9.17 -1.23
CA ARG A 210 8.17 10.02 -1.66
C ARG A 210 9.06 10.32 -0.46
N LYS A 211 10.37 10.22 -0.65
CA LYS A 211 11.38 10.70 0.31
C LYS A 211 12.53 11.35 -0.44
N ASN A 212 12.90 12.58 -0.07
CA ASN A 212 14.03 13.33 -0.64
C ASN A 212 14.02 13.34 -2.17
N GLY A 213 12.86 13.59 -2.78
CA GLY A 213 12.73 13.63 -4.23
C GLY A 213 12.78 12.27 -4.95
N LYS A 214 12.76 11.15 -4.22
CA LYS A 214 12.80 9.78 -4.75
C LYS A 214 11.49 9.04 -4.51
N PHE A 215 11.15 8.14 -5.42
CA PHE A 215 10.07 7.17 -5.27
C PHE A 215 10.58 6.01 -4.43
N VAL A 216 9.88 5.68 -3.34
CA VAL A 216 10.22 4.54 -2.49
C VAL A 216 9.03 3.59 -2.48
N VAL A 217 9.28 2.32 -2.78
CA VAL A 217 8.26 1.26 -2.79
C VAL A 217 8.66 0.19 -1.80
N ILE A 218 7.69 -0.27 -1.00
CA ILE A 218 7.75 -1.56 -0.33
C ILE A 218 6.70 -2.48 -0.94
N CYS A 219 7.03 -3.74 -1.13
CA CYS A 219 6.09 -4.77 -1.57
C CYS A 219 6.44 -6.13 -0.96
N SER A 220 5.57 -7.11 -1.13
CA SER A 220 5.92 -8.51 -0.86
C SER A 220 6.77 -9.04 -2.02
N ASP A 221 7.95 -9.57 -1.71
CA ASP A 221 8.81 -10.28 -2.66
C ASP A 221 8.14 -11.61 -3.02
N PHE A 222 7.41 -11.65 -4.13
CA PHE A 222 6.44 -12.72 -4.36
C PHE A 222 7.08 -14.10 -4.48
N LYS A 223 8.30 -14.17 -5.00
CA LYS A 223 9.08 -15.41 -5.19
C LYS A 223 10.30 -15.52 -4.29
N GLY A 224 10.62 -14.48 -3.51
CA GLY A 224 11.85 -14.44 -2.73
C GLY A 224 13.09 -14.13 -3.59
N SER A 225 12.92 -13.63 -4.81
CA SER A 225 14.04 -13.41 -5.74
C SER A 225 14.95 -12.25 -5.32
N ALA A 226 14.43 -11.30 -4.54
CA ALA A 226 15.18 -10.14 -4.07
C ALA A 226 15.75 -10.31 -2.66
N THR A 227 15.02 -11.02 -1.79
CA THR A 227 15.36 -11.16 -0.35
C THR A 227 15.78 -12.57 0.04
N GLY A 228 15.62 -13.56 -0.85
CA GLY A 228 15.76 -14.98 -0.54
C GLY A 228 14.57 -15.59 0.21
N ILE A 229 13.56 -14.79 0.58
CA ILE A 229 12.43 -15.23 1.40
C ILE A 229 11.11 -14.95 0.68
N VAL A 230 10.38 -16.02 0.36
CA VAL A 230 9.07 -15.93 -0.29
C VAL A 230 8.10 -15.10 0.55
N LYS A 231 7.56 -14.04 -0.08
CA LYS A 231 6.61 -13.07 0.47
C LYS A 231 7.12 -12.24 1.66
N ALA A 232 8.43 -12.13 1.84
CA ALA A 232 8.98 -11.12 2.75
C ALA A 232 8.81 -9.71 2.19
N GLY A 233 8.87 -8.70 3.07
CA GLY A 233 8.89 -7.31 2.67
C GLY A 233 10.21 -6.93 2.00
N VAL A 234 10.13 -6.34 0.81
CA VAL A 234 11.28 -5.83 0.06
C VAL A 234 11.09 -4.37 -0.31
N GLN A 235 12.16 -3.60 -0.27
CA GLN A 235 12.19 -2.18 -0.56
C GLN A 235 13.00 -1.86 -1.81
N TYR A 236 12.43 -0.98 -2.66
CA TYR A 236 13.06 -0.43 -3.85
C TYR A 236 13.01 1.10 -3.84
N VAL A 237 13.96 1.73 -4.52
CA VAL A 237 13.98 3.19 -4.74
C VAL A 237 14.17 3.53 -6.21
N SER A 238 13.59 4.62 -6.67
CA SER A 238 13.78 5.18 -8.01
C SER A 238 13.89 6.70 -7.96
N ASN A 239 14.70 7.29 -8.85
CA ASN A 239 14.78 8.75 -8.99
C ASN A 239 13.65 9.30 -9.88
N ASP A 240 13.22 8.54 -10.88
CA ASP A 240 12.31 8.97 -11.95
C ASP A 240 10.96 8.23 -11.95
N GLY A 241 10.81 7.20 -11.11
CA GLY A 241 9.62 6.35 -11.07
C GLY A 241 9.59 5.30 -12.18
N ILE A 242 10.71 5.12 -12.89
CA ILE A 242 10.87 4.23 -14.03
C ILE A 242 11.95 3.20 -13.68
N ASP A 243 13.14 3.64 -13.27
CA ASP A 243 14.25 2.76 -12.94
C ASP A 243 14.35 2.55 -11.43
N TYR A 244 13.85 1.40 -10.96
CA TYR A 244 13.94 1.01 -9.57
C TYR A 244 15.19 0.17 -9.29
N ARG A 245 15.84 0.45 -8.16
CA ARG A 245 16.94 -0.35 -7.62
C ARG A 245 16.55 -0.94 -6.27
N LEU A 246 17.00 -2.16 -6.01
CA LEU A 246 16.85 -2.83 -4.71
C LEU A 246 17.67 -2.06 -3.66
N VAL A 247 17.09 -1.78 -2.49
CA VAL A 247 17.79 -1.14 -1.36
C VAL A 247 17.70 -1.93 -0.06
N SER A 248 16.81 -2.93 0.01
CA SER A 248 16.75 -3.85 1.14
C SER A 248 18.06 -4.62 1.27
N GLU A 249 18.75 -4.47 2.42
CA GLU A 249 19.88 -5.32 2.81
C GLU A 249 19.40 -6.69 3.36
N GLY A 250 18.14 -6.74 3.77
CA GLY A 250 17.42 -7.92 4.23
C GLY A 250 15.91 -7.67 4.18
N PRO A 251 15.08 -8.63 4.61
CA PRO A 251 13.63 -8.46 4.63
C PRO A 251 13.22 -7.32 5.57
N VAL A 252 12.41 -6.38 5.09
CA VAL A 252 11.82 -5.32 5.94
C VAL A 252 10.85 -5.93 6.97
N TYR A 253 10.15 -6.98 6.55
CA TYR A 253 9.28 -7.78 7.40
C TYR A 253 9.25 -9.23 6.92
N THR A 254 8.92 -10.16 7.81
CA THR A 254 8.68 -11.58 7.47
C THR A 254 7.33 -12.05 8.01
N LYS A 255 7.04 -13.35 7.94
CA LYS A 255 5.87 -13.95 8.62
C LYS A 255 5.99 -13.94 10.14
N SER A 256 7.20 -13.79 10.66
CA SER A 256 7.45 -13.65 12.09
C SER A 256 7.29 -12.20 12.50
N LEU A 257 6.67 -11.97 13.65
CA LEU A 257 6.54 -10.66 14.27
C LEU A 257 6.87 -10.77 15.76
N HIS A 258 7.69 -9.83 16.23
CA HIS A 258 8.05 -9.70 17.63
C HIS A 258 7.18 -8.64 18.32
N TYR A 259 6.84 -8.91 19.57
CA TYR A 259 5.99 -8.04 20.37
C TYR A 259 6.76 -7.39 21.52
N SER A 260 6.24 -6.27 22.02
CA SER A 260 6.82 -5.52 23.15
C SER A 260 6.84 -6.29 24.47
N ASP A 261 6.05 -7.36 24.59
CA ASP A 261 6.06 -8.29 25.74
C ASP A 261 7.10 -9.42 25.59
N LEU A 262 8.06 -9.26 24.67
CA LEU A 262 9.14 -10.20 24.34
C LEU A 262 8.67 -11.52 23.71
N THR A 263 7.38 -11.67 23.42
CA THR A 263 6.87 -12.82 22.67
C THR A 263 7.03 -12.62 21.16
N ALA A 264 6.86 -13.68 20.39
CA ALA A 264 6.80 -13.63 18.94
C ALA A 264 5.71 -14.55 18.39
N GLU A 265 5.20 -14.23 17.21
CA GLU A 265 4.25 -15.06 16.49
C GLU A 265 4.68 -15.25 15.04
N VAL A 266 4.47 -16.46 14.53
CA VAL A 266 4.67 -16.80 13.11
C VAL A 266 3.30 -16.96 12.46
N PHE A 267 2.92 -16.01 11.62
CA PHE A 267 1.64 -15.98 10.94
C PHE A 267 1.57 -16.96 9.76
N LYS A 268 0.39 -17.51 9.47
CA LYS A 268 0.14 -18.26 8.22
C LYS A 268 0.40 -17.38 7.00
N ARG A 269 -0.08 -16.13 7.06
CA ARG A 269 0.17 -15.06 6.09
C ARG A 269 0.42 -13.76 6.82
N ARG A 270 1.41 -13.00 6.36
CA ARG A 270 1.62 -11.61 6.72
C ARG A 270 1.93 -10.85 5.43
N GLU A 271 0.99 -10.04 4.98
CA GLU A 271 0.96 -9.47 3.63
C GLU A 271 0.40 -8.04 3.67
N ARG A 272 0.18 -7.44 2.49
CA ARG A 272 -0.46 -6.12 2.35
C ARG A 272 0.24 -5.01 3.16
N PRO A 273 1.54 -4.77 2.96
CA PRO A 273 2.22 -3.70 3.66
C PRO A 273 1.60 -2.35 3.31
N PHE A 274 1.45 -1.51 4.32
CA PHE A 274 1.13 -0.10 4.17
C PHE A 274 2.03 0.71 5.09
N VAL A 275 2.81 1.62 4.52
CA VAL A 275 3.70 2.51 5.26
C VAL A 275 3.00 3.85 5.46
N TYR A 276 2.84 4.25 6.72
CA TYR A 276 2.44 5.60 7.07
C TYR A 276 3.69 6.47 7.19
N THR A 277 3.63 7.67 6.61
CA THR A 277 4.74 8.64 6.63
C THR A 277 4.39 9.88 7.43
N SER A 278 5.40 10.53 8.02
CA SER A 278 5.30 11.87 8.57
C SER A 278 5.03 12.91 7.47
N ASP A 279 4.73 14.14 7.85
CA ASP A 279 4.56 15.25 6.90
C ASP A 279 5.84 15.53 6.09
N GLN A 280 7.01 15.12 6.60
CA GLN A 280 8.31 15.21 5.93
C GLN A 280 8.64 13.98 5.05
N GLY A 281 7.69 13.05 4.91
CA GLY A 281 7.83 11.81 4.15
C GLY A 281 8.68 10.74 4.83
N ASP A 282 8.97 10.88 6.13
CA ASP A 282 9.68 9.84 6.89
C ASP A 282 8.74 8.68 7.19
N PRO A 283 9.11 7.44 6.85
CA PRO A 283 8.30 6.27 7.18
C PRO A 283 8.36 6.01 8.69
N ILE A 284 7.20 6.06 9.36
CA ILE A 284 7.12 5.99 10.83
C ILE A 284 6.35 4.78 11.34
N ALA A 285 5.47 4.18 10.53
CA ALA A 285 4.74 2.98 10.90
C ALA A 285 4.48 2.07 9.70
N LEU A 286 4.56 0.76 9.92
CA LEU A 286 4.23 -0.28 8.96
C LEU A 286 2.99 -1.03 9.46
N PHE A 287 1.95 -1.04 8.63
CA PHE A 287 0.76 -1.85 8.82
C PHE A 287 0.85 -3.08 7.92
N THR A 288 0.54 -4.24 8.47
CA THR A 288 0.43 -5.48 7.70
C THR A 288 -0.85 -6.22 8.08
N ALA A 289 -1.44 -6.88 7.10
CA ALA A 289 -2.54 -7.80 7.37
C ALA A 289 -1.96 -9.18 7.75
N CYS A 290 -2.37 -9.68 8.90
CA CYS A 290 -1.81 -10.84 9.57
C CYS A 290 -2.90 -11.91 9.73
N LEU A 291 -2.66 -13.11 9.23
CA LEU A 291 -3.52 -14.27 9.42
C LEU A 291 -2.85 -15.20 10.44
N PRO A 292 -3.35 -15.25 11.69
CA PRO A 292 -2.81 -16.16 12.72
C PRO A 292 -3.03 -17.63 12.35
N LYS A 293 -2.44 -18.53 13.14
CA LYS A 293 -2.71 -19.98 12.99
C LYS A 293 -4.20 -20.27 13.21
N ASP A 294 -4.78 -19.63 14.23
CA ASP A 294 -6.16 -19.81 14.63
C ASP A 294 -6.89 -18.47 14.64
N GLY A 295 -8.08 -18.43 14.05
CA GLY A 295 -8.92 -17.22 13.98
C GLY A 295 -8.78 -16.43 12.67
N PRO A 296 -9.60 -15.37 12.53
CA PRO A 296 -9.62 -14.54 11.34
C PRO A 296 -8.43 -13.59 11.29
N ALA A 297 -8.17 -13.04 10.09
CA ALA A 297 -7.12 -12.06 9.91
C ALA A 297 -7.40 -10.72 10.60
N LEU A 298 -6.33 -10.07 11.05
CA LEU A 298 -6.32 -8.75 11.67
C LEU A 298 -5.24 -7.86 11.03
N ILE A 299 -5.29 -6.56 11.29
CA ILE A 299 -4.21 -5.63 10.93
C ILE A 299 -3.38 -5.36 12.19
N LEU A 300 -2.07 -5.59 12.10
CA LEU A 300 -1.10 -5.18 13.10
C LEU A 300 -0.24 -4.04 12.58
N VAL A 301 0.33 -3.28 13.49
CA VAL A 301 1.19 -2.12 13.22
C VAL A 301 2.50 -2.25 13.99
N THR A 302 3.59 -1.90 13.34
CA THR A 302 4.92 -1.76 13.94
C THR A 302 5.46 -0.36 13.69
N PRO A 303 6.17 0.26 14.66
CA PRO A 303 6.95 1.44 14.38
C PRO A 303 8.06 1.07 13.38
N LEU A 304 8.41 2.01 12.50
CA LEU A 304 9.52 1.86 11.58
C LEU A 304 10.74 2.62 12.11
N HIS A 305 11.90 1.99 12.02
CA HIS A 305 13.17 2.61 12.35
C HIS A 305 14.02 2.76 11.10
N ILE A 306 14.65 3.93 10.96
CA ILE A 306 15.67 4.19 9.95
C ILE A 306 17.01 3.81 10.58
N PHE A 307 17.70 2.81 10.04
CA PHE A 307 19.09 2.57 10.41
C PHE A 307 19.92 3.75 9.90
N GLN A 308 20.50 4.51 10.82
CA GLN A 308 21.71 5.28 10.52
C GLN A 308 22.87 4.32 10.74
N THR A 309 23.51 3.87 9.66
CA THR A 309 24.83 3.26 9.78
C THR A 309 25.80 4.37 10.19
N PHE A 310 26.35 4.26 11.39
CA PHE A 310 27.52 5.04 11.81
C PHE A 310 28.77 4.59 11.04
#